data_AF-A0A9W6YQM3-F1
#
_entry.id   AF-A0A9W6YQM3-F1
#
_cell.length_a   1.000
_cell.length_b   1.000
_cell.length_c   1.000
_cell.angle_alpha   90.00
_cell.angle_beta   90.00
_cell.angle_gamma   90.00
#
_symmetry.space_group_name_H-M   'P 1'
#
loop_
_entity.id
_entity.type
_entity.pdbx_description
1 polymer ?
#
loop_
_entity_poly.entity_id
_entity_poly.type
_entity_poly.pdbx_seq_one_letter_code
_entity_poly.pdbx_strand_id
1 'polypeptide(L)'
;MSNFQKKLFQSKLRQAEQSLGFDFAEDLDEEDEEQEDELPELRVHGGVLSGSSTFSSSKKKQHTSGKTVHELPKPTQFFNQNDIYRNPETGYLFQTYYTGSPSDLNPSDSSSNPEFHPSESTDEDPDIVLFCHQGAGSSGLTFAKLAEGIQKKATTSNEHDGGISFKKTPNLFTFDMRGHGMTNTLNHIPGDKAVGTVAHGKEDENLLLGIDQLCEDFAFILTRFMQWFSRQCSGSKRKVHFYLVGHSLGGSVLTKVLYEQDKNIKKRLSDEIFQNVKGLVMIDIVEETAVKALGSMNSYLRSVPPQFASLQSAIDWHVKTGLIHNRKSAEISIPVMVTPTRVFPSC
;
A
#
# COMPACT_ATOMS: atom_id res chain seq x y z
N MET A 1 6.11 -13.71 -21.66
CA MET A 1 4.81 -13.31 -21.05
C MET A 1 3.68 -14.10 -21.71
N SER A 2 2.61 -14.47 -20.99
CA SER A 2 1.44 -15.12 -21.64
C SER A 2 0.44 -14.06 -22.09
N ASN A 3 -0.21 -14.26 -23.24
CA ASN A 3 -1.24 -13.35 -23.76
C ASN A 3 -2.41 -13.11 -22.80
N PHE A 4 -2.59 -13.99 -21.80
CA PHE A 4 -3.65 -13.87 -20.81
C PHE A 4 -3.40 -12.74 -19.81
N GLN A 5 -2.17 -12.59 -19.31
CA GLN A 5 -1.82 -11.54 -18.34
C GLN A 5 -1.97 -10.14 -18.95
N LYS A 6 -1.53 -9.97 -20.20
CA LYS A 6 -1.70 -8.72 -20.96
C LYS A 6 -3.18 -8.35 -21.11
N LYS A 7 -4.02 -9.30 -21.52
CA LYS A 7 -5.47 -9.08 -21.69
C LYS A 7 -6.18 -8.75 -20.38
N LEU A 8 -5.80 -9.40 -19.28
CA LEU A 8 -6.41 -9.13 -17.97
C LEU A 8 -6.10 -7.71 -17.49
N PHE A 9 -4.85 -7.26 -17.61
CA PHE A 9 -4.46 -5.89 -17.25
C PHE A 9 -5.19 -4.86 -18.11
N GLN A 10 -5.19 -5.05 -19.43
CA GLN A 10 -5.91 -4.16 -20.37
C GLN A 10 -7.41 -4.09 -20.06
N SER A 11 -8.03 -5.22 -19.72
CA SER A 11 -9.44 -5.25 -19.32
C SER A 11 -9.71 -4.47 -18.04
N LYS A 12 -8.82 -4.54 -17.05
CA LYS A 12 -8.94 -3.76 -15.81
C LYS A 12 -8.76 -2.27 -16.06
N LEU A 13 -7.77 -1.91 -16.89
CA LEU A 13 -7.51 -0.52 -17.27
C LEU A 13 -8.75 0.08 -17.95
N ARG A 14 -9.33 -0.64 -18.91
CA ARG A 14 -10.55 -0.21 -19.61
C ARG A 14 -11.79 -0.10 -18.73
N GLN A 15 -11.90 -0.94 -17.70
CA GLN A 15 -12.97 -0.80 -16.71
C GLN A 15 -12.78 0.43 -15.83
N ALA A 16 -11.53 0.79 -15.49
CA ALA A 16 -11.21 2.01 -14.77
C ALA A 16 -11.44 3.26 -15.65
N GLU A 17 -11.13 3.22 -16.95
CA GLU A 17 -11.46 4.27 -17.92
C GLU A 17 -12.96 4.58 -17.93
N GLN A 18 -13.77 3.54 -18.06
CA GLN A 18 -15.23 3.66 -18.12
C GLN A 18 -15.84 4.18 -16.81
N SER A 19 -15.26 3.81 -15.66
CA SER A 19 -15.76 4.22 -14.36
C SER A 19 -15.35 5.65 -13.98
N LEU A 20 -14.18 6.09 -14.45
CA LEU A 20 -13.64 7.44 -14.22
C LEU A 20 -14.08 8.44 -15.30
N GLY A 21 -14.56 7.94 -16.45
CA GLY A 21 -15.03 8.77 -17.57
C GLY A 21 -13.89 9.39 -18.39
N PHE A 22 -12.78 8.68 -18.54
CA PHE A 22 -11.58 9.13 -19.25
C PHE A 22 -10.93 7.97 -20.03
N ASP A 23 -10.28 8.22 -21.16
CA ASP A 23 -9.62 7.20 -22.01
C ASP A 23 -8.09 7.31 -21.88
N PHE A 24 -7.40 6.25 -21.42
CA PHE A 24 -5.93 6.29 -21.29
C PHE A 24 -5.21 6.26 -22.66
N ALA A 25 -5.91 6.12 -23.80
CA ALA A 25 -5.29 6.12 -25.12
C ALA A 25 -5.25 7.50 -25.81
N GLU A 26 -6.10 8.46 -25.42
CA GLU A 26 -6.21 9.77 -26.09
C GLU A 26 -5.06 10.74 -25.74
N ASP A 27 -4.46 10.65 -24.56
CA ASP A 27 -3.37 11.55 -24.12
C ASP A 27 -2.00 11.25 -24.77
N LEU A 28 -1.88 10.15 -25.54
CA LEU A 28 -0.61 9.79 -26.19
C LEU A 28 -0.38 10.51 -27.53
N ASP A 29 -1.41 11.18 -28.06
CA ASP A 29 -1.36 11.84 -29.36
C ASP A 29 -1.12 13.37 -29.25
N GLU A 30 -1.03 13.93 -28.03
CA GLU A 30 -0.85 15.38 -27.81
C GLU A 30 0.60 15.84 -27.53
N GLU A 31 1.57 14.94 -27.31
CA GLU A 31 2.94 15.35 -26.93
C GLU A 31 3.95 15.49 -28.09
N ASP A 32 3.52 15.32 -29.36
CA ASP A 32 4.43 15.33 -30.54
C ASP A 32 4.12 16.36 -31.64
N GLU A 33 3.46 17.49 -31.34
CA GLU A 33 3.40 18.63 -32.29
C GLU A 33 3.78 19.98 -31.65
N GLU A 34 4.98 20.47 -31.96
CA GLU A 34 5.37 21.87 -31.78
C GLU A 34 4.72 22.76 -32.87
N GLN A 35 4.00 23.80 -32.42
CA GLN A 35 3.56 25.04 -33.13
C GLN A 35 2.42 24.83 -34.16
N GLU A 36 1.38 25.68 -34.29
CA GLU A 36 1.25 27.13 -34.21
C GLU A 36 -0.16 27.55 -33.72
N ASP A 37 -0.29 28.80 -33.28
CA ASP A 37 -1.53 29.51 -32.91
C ASP A 37 -2.69 29.31 -33.90
N GLU A 38 -3.87 28.94 -33.40
CA GLU A 38 -5.17 29.54 -33.80
C GLU A 38 -6.31 29.04 -32.88
N LEU A 39 -6.99 29.98 -32.21
CA LEU A 39 -8.25 29.70 -31.50
C LEU A 39 -9.37 29.40 -32.51
N PRO A 40 -10.21 28.37 -32.27
CA PRO A 40 -11.56 28.37 -32.81
C PRO A 40 -12.64 28.34 -31.71
N GLU A 41 -13.77 28.86 -32.13
CA GLU A 41 -14.88 29.36 -31.33
C GLU A 41 -15.74 28.30 -30.62
N LEU A 42 -16.34 28.74 -29.52
CA LEU A 42 -17.47 28.09 -28.85
C LEU A 42 -18.52 27.62 -29.87
N ARG A 43 -18.85 26.31 -29.83
CA ARG A 43 -20.15 25.82 -30.32
C ARG A 43 -21.04 25.38 -29.18
N VAL A 44 -22.07 26.21 -29.01
CA VAL A 44 -23.30 25.95 -28.27
C VAL A 44 -24.09 24.86 -29.00
N HIS A 45 -24.35 23.73 -28.35
CA HIS A 45 -25.51 22.92 -28.68
C HIS A 45 -26.31 22.57 -27.42
N GLY A 46 -27.45 23.26 -27.32
CA GLY A 46 -28.50 22.96 -26.37
C GLY A 46 -29.24 21.69 -26.77
N GLY A 47 -29.47 20.84 -25.77
CA GLY A 47 -30.49 19.80 -25.76
C GLY A 47 -31.35 20.01 -24.53
N VAL A 48 -32.49 20.67 -24.72
CA VAL A 48 -33.54 20.85 -23.71
C VAL A 48 -34.12 19.47 -23.36
N LEU A 49 -34.01 19.06 -22.10
CA LEU A 49 -34.98 18.16 -21.48
C LEU A 49 -35.49 18.79 -20.19
N SER A 50 -36.58 19.54 -20.36
CA SER A 50 -37.49 19.98 -19.32
C SER A 50 -38.12 18.77 -18.64
N GLY A 51 -37.96 18.68 -17.32
CA GLY A 51 -38.63 17.70 -16.47
C GLY A 51 -38.68 18.22 -15.04
N SER A 52 -39.58 19.16 -14.77
CA SER A 52 -39.89 19.58 -13.40
C SER A 52 -40.55 18.42 -12.66
N SER A 53 -39.96 17.97 -11.54
CA SER A 53 -40.71 17.23 -10.53
C SER A 53 -40.47 17.84 -9.16
N THR A 54 -41.51 18.53 -8.73
CA THR A 54 -41.75 19.20 -7.47
C THR A 54 -41.48 18.28 -6.27
N PHE A 55 -40.73 18.79 -5.30
CA PHE A 55 -40.45 18.12 -4.04
C PHE A 55 -41.72 18.10 -3.17
N SER A 56 -42.33 16.93 -3.01
CA SER A 56 -43.48 16.70 -2.13
C SER A 56 -43.04 16.00 -0.85
N SER A 57 -43.09 16.74 0.25
CA SER A 57 -42.78 16.30 1.61
C SER A 57 -43.86 15.36 2.14
N SER A 58 -43.62 14.05 2.12
CA SER A 58 -44.44 13.07 2.85
C SER A 58 -43.69 12.57 4.08
N LYS A 59 -44.12 13.05 5.25
CA LYS A 59 -43.69 12.58 6.58
C LYS A 59 -43.90 11.06 6.72
N LYS A 60 -42.82 10.28 6.71
CA LYS A 60 -42.83 8.89 7.18
C LYS A 60 -42.21 8.83 8.58
N LYS A 61 -42.97 8.25 9.52
CA LYS A 61 -42.65 8.09 10.93
C LYS A 61 -41.26 7.46 11.13
N GLN A 62 -40.44 8.13 11.93
CA GLN A 62 -39.18 7.60 12.45
C GLN A 62 -39.46 6.33 13.27
N HIS A 63 -39.01 5.20 12.78
CA HIS A 63 -38.54 4.13 13.65
C HIS A 63 -37.09 4.44 13.98
N THR A 64 -36.82 4.82 15.22
CA THR A 64 -35.48 4.96 15.78
C THR A 64 -34.85 3.58 15.93
N SER A 65 -34.25 3.07 14.84
CA SER A 65 -33.24 2.02 14.96
C SER A 65 -31.93 2.72 15.32
N GLY A 66 -31.33 2.37 16.46
CA GLY A 66 -30.09 2.99 16.93
C GLY A 66 -29.03 3.00 15.82
N LYS A 67 -28.50 4.17 15.48
CA LYS A 67 -27.36 4.30 14.57
C LYS A 67 -26.15 3.64 15.23
N THR A 68 -25.87 2.40 14.89
CA THR A 68 -24.57 1.80 15.14
C THR A 68 -23.57 2.58 14.29
N VAL A 69 -22.72 3.40 14.92
CA VAL A 69 -21.60 4.04 14.23
C VAL A 69 -20.69 2.91 13.76
N HIS A 70 -20.58 2.71 12.46
CA HIS A 70 -19.69 1.70 11.90
C HIS A 70 -18.24 2.17 12.12
N GLU A 71 -17.56 1.59 13.13
CA GLU A 71 -16.16 1.90 13.41
C GLU A 71 -15.27 1.26 12.33
N LEU A 72 -14.35 2.05 11.76
CA LEU A 72 -13.41 1.55 10.77
C LEU A 72 -12.39 0.60 11.42
N PRO A 73 -11.94 -0.43 10.70
CA PRO A 73 -10.98 -1.38 11.23
C PRO A 73 -9.64 -0.70 11.52
N LYS A 74 -8.95 -1.17 12.56
CA LYS A 74 -7.64 -0.67 12.98
C LYS A 74 -6.52 -1.60 12.50
N PRO A 75 -5.30 -1.11 12.23
CA PRO A 75 -4.17 -1.96 11.85
C PRO A 75 -3.90 -3.11 12.83
N THR A 76 -4.13 -2.90 14.12
CA THR A 76 -3.98 -3.90 15.19
C THR A 76 -4.91 -5.11 15.07
N GLN A 77 -5.95 -5.04 14.23
CA GLN A 77 -6.80 -6.19 13.92
C GLN A 77 -6.17 -7.15 12.90
N PHE A 78 -5.14 -6.70 12.17
CA PHE A 78 -4.47 -7.47 11.11
C PHE A 78 -3.00 -7.75 11.41
N PHE A 79 -2.37 -6.90 12.21
CA PHE A 79 -0.95 -6.96 12.53
C PHE A 79 -0.75 -6.94 14.04
N ASN A 80 0.12 -7.84 14.52
CA ASN A 80 0.46 -7.94 15.94
C ASN A 80 1.43 -6.84 16.37
N GLN A 81 2.21 -6.30 15.44
CA GLN A 81 3.18 -5.24 15.68
C GLN A 81 2.99 -4.10 14.67
N ASN A 82 3.14 -2.87 15.15
CA ASN A 82 3.00 -1.65 14.37
C ASN A 82 4.05 -0.60 14.80
N ASP A 83 5.31 -0.83 14.43
CA ASP A 83 6.47 -0.08 14.91
C ASP A 83 6.88 1.06 13.99
N ILE A 84 7.64 2.02 14.53
CA ILE A 84 8.23 3.11 13.77
C ILE A 84 9.75 2.90 13.66
N TYR A 85 10.24 2.70 12.44
CA TYR A 85 11.67 2.59 12.17
C TYR A 85 12.24 3.97 11.84
N ARG A 86 12.99 4.54 12.80
CA ARG A 86 13.67 5.82 12.63
C ARG A 86 15.00 5.66 11.88
N ASN A 87 15.08 6.26 10.69
CA ASN A 87 16.33 6.42 9.96
C ASN A 87 17.07 7.67 10.49
N PRO A 88 18.19 7.51 11.21
CA PRO A 88 18.91 8.65 11.79
C PRO A 88 19.63 9.49 10.72
N GLU A 89 19.91 8.93 9.55
CA GLU A 89 20.63 9.62 8.47
C GLU A 89 19.71 10.57 7.71
N THR A 90 18.48 10.14 7.46
CA THR A 90 17.50 10.90 6.66
C THR A 90 16.43 11.59 7.50
N GLY A 91 16.32 11.25 8.78
CA GLY A 91 15.27 11.76 9.67
C GLY A 91 13.87 11.19 9.42
N TYR A 92 13.72 10.23 8.50
CA TYR A 92 12.44 9.57 8.24
C TYR A 92 12.04 8.61 9.37
N LEU A 93 10.75 8.59 9.64
CA LEU A 93 10.05 7.71 10.55
C LEU A 93 9.18 6.78 9.71
N PHE A 94 9.66 5.58 9.43
CA PHE A 94 8.94 4.61 8.62
C PHE A 94 7.91 3.87 9.48
N GLN A 95 6.64 3.98 9.13
CA GLN A 95 5.59 3.15 9.73
C GLN A 95 5.69 1.72 9.19
N THR A 96 5.73 0.75 10.08
CA THR A 96 5.87 -0.67 9.75
C THR A 96 4.76 -1.49 10.39
N TYR A 97 4.42 -2.61 9.79
CA TYR A 97 3.36 -3.52 10.22
C TYR A 97 3.85 -4.96 10.08
N TYR A 98 3.68 -5.77 11.13
CA TYR A 98 4.15 -7.15 11.14
C TYR A 98 3.17 -8.08 11.84
N THR A 99 2.93 -9.26 11.25
CA THR A 99 2.01 -10.25 11.81
C THR A 99 2.64 -11.14 12.87
N GLY A 100 3.97 -11.30 12.91
CA GLY A 100 4.59 -12.16 13.92
C GLY A 100 4.57 -11.52 15.31
N SER A 101 4.59 -12.33 16.37
CA SER A 101 4.68 -11.85 17.76
C SER A 101 6.09 -12.03 18.32
N PRO A 102 6.62 -11.10 19.15
CA PRO A 102 7.88 -11.31 19.85
C PRO A 102 7.85 -12.55 20.76
N SER A 103 6.69 -12.84 21.35
CA SER A 103 6.49 -14.02 22.22
C SER A 103 6.66 -15.35 21.47
N ASP A 104 6.38 -15.39 20.17
CA ASP A 104 6.57 -16.59 19.34
C ASP A 104 8.06 -16.84 19.05
N LEU A 105 8.87 -15.79 19.13
CA LEU A 105 10.31 -15.80 18.86
C LEU A 105 11.13 -16.08 20.13
N ASN A 106 10.57 -15.78 21.31
CA ASN A 106 11.18 -16.07 22.61
C ASN A 106 10.24 -16.88 23.54
N PRO A 107 10.28 -18.23 23.50
CA PRO A 107 9.38 -19.08 24.28
C PRO A 107 9.57 -18.99 25.80
N SER A 108 10.65 -18.38 26.29
CA SER A 108 10.89 -18.27 27.74
C SER A 108 9.94 -17.29 28.46
N ASP A 109 9.18 -16.48 27.70
CA ASP A 109 8.22 -15.50 28.25
C ASP A 109 6.75 -15.98 28.26
N SER A 110 6.43 -17.17 27.72
CA SER A 110 5.06 -17.67 27.67
C SER A 110 4.63 -18.31 29.01
N SER A 111 4.23 -17.49 29.98
CA SER A 111 3.73 -17.95 31.29
C SER A 111 2.19 -17.93 31.45
N SER A 112 1.41 -17.77 30.39
CA SER A 112 -0.04 -17.51 30.56
C SER A 112 -1.04 -18.18 29.62
N ASN A 113 -0.68 -19.18 28.81
CA ASN A 113 -1.72 -19.93 28.08
C ASN A 113 -1.38 -21.42 27.84
N PRO A 114 -2.08 -22.38 28.49
CA PRO A 114 -1.77 -23.80 28.40
C PRO A 114 -2.39 -24.55 27.20
N GLU A 115 -3.06 -23.88 26.26
CA GLU A 115 -3.79 -24.56 25.17
C GLU A 115 -3.11 -24.54 23.79
N PHE A 116 -1.94 -23.95 23.63
CA PHE A 116 -1.16 -24.09 22.39
C PHE A 116 -0.03 -25.09 22.63
N HIS A 117 -0.24 -26.35 22.26
CA HIS A 117 0.87 -27.28 22.08
C HIS A 117 1.73 -26.73 20.94
N PRO A 118 2.95 -26.23 21.19
CA PRO A 118 3.88 -25.99 20.10
C PRO A 118 4.14 -27.38 19.52
N SER A 119 3.65 -27.65 18.32
CA SER A 119 4.17 -28.77 17.54
C SER A 119 5.69 -28.69 17.62
N GLU A 120 6.36 -29.81 17.88
CA GLU A 120 7.82 -29.95 17.96
C GLU A 120 8.50 -29.48 16.65
N SER A 121 8.48 -28.18 16.37
CA SER A 121 9.25 -27.58 15.30
C SER A 121 10.66 -27.56 15.84
N THR A 122 11.47 -28.53 15.44
CA THR A 122 12.90 -28.50 15.70
C THR A 122 13.44 -27.14 15.26
N ASP A 123 14.42 -26.61 15.99
CA ASP A 123 15.12 -25.32 15.77
C ASP A 123 15.81 -25.21 14.38
N GLU A 124 15.53 -26.17 13.48
CA GLU A 124 16.04 -26.35 12.13
C GLU A 124 15.18 -25.64 11.06
N ASP A 125 13.85 -25.63 11.20
CA ASP A 125 12.95 -25.10 10.17
C ASP A 125 12.86 -23.56 10.24
N PRO A 126 13.18 -22.83 9.16
CA PRO A 126 13.26 -21.37 9.15
C PRO A 126 11.89 -20.73 9.26
N ASP A 127 11.81 -19.61 9.98
CA ASP A 127 10.63 -18.75 9.97
C ASP A 127 10.47 -18.09 8.60
N ILE A 128 9.26 -18.10 8.06
CA ILE A 128 8.97 -17.53 6.74
C ILE A 128 8.36 -16.15 6.92
N VAL A 129 8.95 -15.14 6.29
CA VAL A 129 8.43 -13.77 6.28
C VAL A 129 8.22 -13.31 4.84
N LEU A 130 6.97 -12.99 4.50
CA LEU A 130 6.63 -12.27 3.27
C LEU A 130 6.87 -10.79 3.51
N PHE A 131 7.86 -10.22 2.83
CA PHE A 131 8.24 -8.81 2.98
C PHE A 131 7.63 -8.00 1.85
N CYS A 132 6.52 -7.34 2.15
CA CYS A 132 5.67 -6.67 1.18
C CYS A 132 6.06 -5.20 0.98
N HIS A 133 6.19 -4.79 -0.28
CA HIS A 133 6.41 -3.41 -0.70
C HIS A 133 5.23 -2.92 -1.54
N GLN A 134 4.61 -1.83 -1.09
CA GLN A 134 3.44 -1.24 -1.73
C GLN A 134 3.76 -0.58 -3.08
N GLY A 135 2.71 -0.28 -3.85
CA GLY A 135 2.82 0.51 -5.09
C GLY A 135 2.68 2.02 -4.84
N ALA A 136 2.93 2.82 -5.88
CA ALA A 136 2.75 4.27 -5.83
C ALA A 136 1.31 4.65 -5.43
N GLY A 137 1.16 5.70 -4.62
CA GLY A 137 -0.16 6.20 -4.21
C GLY A 137 -0.94 5.24 -3.32
N SER A 138 -0.28 4.30 -2.63
CA SER A 138 -0.91 3.37 -1.69
C SER A 138 -0.18 3.34 -0.33
N SER A 139 -0.55 2.44 0.57
CA SER A 139 0.04 2.27 1.90
C SER A 139 0.27 0.79 2.24
N GLY A 140 1.02 0.51 3.30
CA GLY A 140 1.39 -0.84 3.70
C GLY A 140 0.16 -1.64 4.09
N LEU A 141 -0.89 -0.92 4.53
CA LEU A 141 -2.21 -1.44 4.85
C LEU A 141 -2.96 -2.01 3.64
N THR A 142 -2.51 -1.77 2.40
CA THR A 142 -3.06 -2.48 1.23
C THR A 142 -2.87 -4.00 1.31
N PHE A 143 -1.92 -4.47 2.12
CA PHE A 143 -1.67 -5.89 2.37
C PHE A 143 -2.42 -6.45 3.59
N ALA A 144 -3.21 -5.66 4.32
CA ALA A 144 -3.89 -6.10 5.55
C ALA A 144 -4.82 -7.30 5.32
N LYS A 145 -5.63 -7.29 4.25
CA LYS A 145 -6.50 -8.43 3.91
C LYS A 145 -5.72 -9.64 3.39
N LEU A 146 -4.55 -9.41 2.77
CA LEU A 146 -3.65 -10.50 2.37
C LEU A 146 -3.07 -11.19 3.61
N ALA A 147 -2.59 -10.41 4.59
CA ALA A 147 -2.12 -10.92 5.87
C ALA A 147 -3.18 -11.80 6.56
N GLU A 148 -4.40 -11.29 6.69
CA GLU A 148 -5.53 -12.06 7.26
C GLU A 148 -5.79 -13.35 6.48
N GLY A 149 -5.76 -13.30 5.14
CA GLY A 149 -6.00 -14.45 4.29
C GLY A 149 -4.93 -15.53 4.42
N ILE A 150 -3.66 -15.15 4.58
CA ILE A 150 -2.55 -16.07 4.81
C ILE A 150 -2.71 -16.77 6.16
N GLN A 151 -2.97 -16.01 7.22
CA GLN A 151 -3.17 -16.56 8.57
C GLN A 151 -4.34 -17.54 8.59
N LYS A 152 -5.48 -17.18 8.00
CA LYS A 152 -6.65 -18.06 7.89
C LYS A 152 -6.38 -19.33 7.09
N LYS A 153 -5.67 -19.23 5.96
CA LYS A 153 -5.35 -20.42 5.15
C LYS A 153 -4.38 -21.35 5.86
N ALA A 154 -3.39 -20.80 6.56
CA ALA A 154 -2.42 -21.61 7.30
C ALA A 154 -3.06 -22.39 8.44
N THR A 155 -4.06 -21.81 9.13
CA THR A 155 -4.80 -22.53 10.18
C THR A 155 -5.75 -23.59 9.61
N THR A 156 -6.49 -23.29 8.54
CA THR A 156 -7.47 -24.25 7.97
C THR A 156 -6.84 -25.39 7.18
N SER A 157 -5.68 -25.18 6.55
CA SER A 157 -4.96 -26.23 5.80
C SER A 157 -4.37 -27.34 6.67
N ASN A 158 -4.29 -27.13 7.98
CA ASN A 158 -3.77 -28.13 8.91
C ASN A 158 -4.84 -29.12 9.37
N GLU A 159 -6.11 -28.93 8.99
CA GLU A 159 -7.20 -29.74 9.56
C GLU A 159 -7.79 -30.80 8.61
N HIS A 160 -8.01 -30.59 7.30
CA HIS A 160 -8.88 -31.56 6.58
C HIS A 160 -8.81 -31.70 5.05
N ASP A 161 -7.85 -31.12 4.34
CA ASP A 161 -7.81 -31.27 2.87
C ASP A 161 -6.43 -31.72 2.41
N GLY A 162 -6.34 -32.57 1.40
CA GLY A 162 -5.08 -33.06 0.82
C GLY A 162 -4.22 -31.98 0.13
N GLY A 163 -4.34 -30.73 0.57
CA GLY A 163 -3.63 -29.55 0.13
C GLY A 163 -2.37 -29.26 0.95
N ILE A 164 -1.77 -28.09 0.66
CA ILE A 164 -0.50 -27.62 1.22
C ILE A 164 -0.64 -27.45 2.75
N SER A 165 -0.03 -28.33 3.53
CA SER A 165 0.10 -28.15 4.99
C SER A 165 1.30 -27.25 5.32
N PHE A 166 1.09 -26.27 6.21
CA PHE A 166 2.14 -25.37 6.68
C PHE A 166 2.62 -25.82 8.06
N LYS A 167 3.89 -26.22 8.15
CA LYS A 167 4.54 -26.52 9.44
C LYS A 167 4.59 -25.30 10.36
N LYS A 168 4.82 -24.13 9.79
CA LYS A 168 4.79 -22.82 10.46
C LYS A 168 3.99 -21.86 9.61
N THR A 169 3.11 -21.10 10.26
CA THR A 169 2.35 -20.05 9.57
C THR A 169 3.29 -18.96 9.08
N PRO A 170 3.31 -18.64 7.78
CA PRO A 170 4.12 -17.54 7.26
C PRO A 170 3.67 -16.20 7.85
N ASN A 171 4.63 -15.40 8.25
CA ASN A 171 4.39 -14.03 8.70
C ASN A 171 4.44 -13.05 7.51
N LEU A 172 3.80 -11.90 7.66
CA LEU A 172 3.83 -10.81 6.69
C LEU A 172 4.38 -9.55 7.36
N PHE A 173 5.39 -8.95 6.75
CA PHE A 173 5.91 -7.63 7.08
C PHE A 173 5.57 -6.68 5.95
N THR A 174 5.07 -5.49 6.26
CA THR A 174 4.82 -4.41 5.29
C THR A 174 5.11 -3.07 5.93
N PHE A 175 5.26 -2.03 5.14
CA PHE A 175 5.59 -0.70 5.62
C PHE A 175 5.05 0.37 4.68
N ASP A 176 4.88 1.57 5.20
CA ASP A 176 4.59 2.75 4.40
C ASP A 176 5.89 3.32 3.84
N MET A 177 6.04 3.39 2.51
CA MET A 177 7.23 4.00 1.92
C MET A 177 7.25 5.52 2.13
N ARG A 178 8.39 6.18 1.90
CA ARG A 178 8.50 7.64 2.09
C ARG A 178 7.39 8.39 1.36
N GLY A 179 6.85 9.43 2.01
CA GLY A 179 5.78 10.26 1.47
C GLY A 179 4.43 9.54 1.31
N HIS A 180 4.27 8.35 1.89
CA HIS A 180 3.03 7.58 1.85
C HIS A 180 2.57 7.19 3.26
N GLY A 181 1.27 7.00 3.41
CA GLY A 181 0.65 6.56 4.66
C GLY A 181 1.07 7.42 5.84
N MET A 182 1.57 6.77 6.89
CA MET A 182 2.01 7.43 8.12
C MET A 182 3.52 7.69 8.17
N THR A 183 4.27 7.35 7.11
CA THR A 183 5.71 7.59 7.03
C THR A 183 6.03 9.04 6.71
N ASN A 184 6.72 9.70 7.64
CA ASN A 184 6.99 11.14 7.58
C ASN A 184 8.40 11.46 8.10
N THR A 185 8.93 12.66 7.82
CA THR A 185 10.17 13.15 8.44
C THR A 185 9.91 13.69 9.84
N LEU A 186 10.92 13.65 10.72
CA LEU A 186 10.80 14.07 12.13
C LEU A 186 10.28 15.51 12.33
N ASN A 187 10.51 16.40 11.35
CA ASN A 187 10.10 17.80 11.39
C ASN A 187 8.84 18.07 10.53
N HIS A 188 8.22 17.04 9.97
CA HIS A 188 6.96 17.18 9.26
C HIS A 188 5.83 17.28 10.28
N ILE A 189 5.22 18.47 10.39
CA ILE A 189 4.02 18.67 11.20
C ILE A 189 2.82 18.20 10.36
N PRO A 190 2.00 17.24 10.84
CA PRO A 190 0.77 16.86 10.15
C PRO A 190 -0.09 18.08 9.83
N GLY A 191 -0.34 18.31 8.54
CA GLY A 191 -1.15 19.42 8.02
C GLY A 191 -0.37 20.68 7.63
N ASP A 192 0.94 20.75 7.87
CA ASP A 192 1.76 21.68 7.08
C ASP A 192 1.79 21.14 5.67
N LYS A 193 1.54 22.04 4.71
CA LYS A 193 1.25 21.69 3.31
C LYS A 193 2.21 20.60 2.81
N ALA A 194 1.72 19.37 2.77
CA ALA A 194 2.20 18.36 1.84
C ALA A 194 1.63 18.73 0.46
N VAL A 195 1.99 19.91 -0.03
CA VAL A 195 1.59 20.42 -1.33
C VAL A 195 2.81 21.19 -1.82
N GLY A 196 3.31 20.79 -2.99
CA GLY A 196 4.42 21.42 -3.69
C GLY A 196 4.18 22.89 -4.02
N THR A 197 4.14 23.73 -3.00
CA THR A 197 4.26 25.18 -3.11
C THR A 197 5.59 25.56 -2.49
N VAL A 198 6.56 25.67 -3.38
CA VAL A 198 7.91 26.20 -3.15
C VAL A 198 7.78 27.57 -2.49
N ALA A 199 7.96 27.62 -1.17
CA ALA A 199 8.33 28.85 -0.50
C ALA A 199 9.87 28.86 -0.43
N HIS A 200 10.49 29.67 -1.28
CA HIS A 200 11.93 29.96 -1.33
C HIS A 200 12.85 28.86 -1.88
N GLY A 201 12.73 28.54 -3.18
CA GLY A 201 13.87 28.18 -4.05
C GLY A 201 14.74 26.98 -3.66
N LYS A 202 14.34 26.18 -2.68
CA LYS A 202 14.86 24.85 -2.41
C LYS A 202 13.70 23.90 -2.68
N GLU A 203 13.89 22.99 -3.62
CA GLU A 203 12.98 21.87 -3.82
C GLU A 203 12.73 21.20 -2.47
N ASP A 204 11.51 20.71 -2.24
CA ASP A 204 11.19 19.95 -1.04
C ASP A 204 12.05 18.66 -1.07
N GLU A 205 13.25 18.71 -0.51
CA GLU A 205 14.18 17.57 -0.35
C GLU A 205 13.49 16.38 0.38
N ASN A 206 12.32 16.65 0.99
CA ASN A 206 11.43 15.73 1.70
C ASN A 206 10.59 14.81 0.78
N LEU A 207 10.67 14.92 -0.55
CA LEU A 207 9.93 14.07 -1.48
C LEU A 207 10.82 13.50 -2.60
N LEU A 208 12.08 13.17 -2.29
CA LEU A 208 12.95 12.42 -3.20
C LEU A 208 12.43 10.99 -3.39
N LEU A 209 11.49 10.83 -4.33
CA LEU A 209 10.85 9.55 -4.70
C LEU A 209 11.60 8.81 -5.82
N GLY A 210 12.85 9.21 -6.09
CA GLY A 210 13.72 8.52 -7.05
C GLY A 210 13.92 7.05 -6.67
N ILE A 211 13.97 6.17 -7.67
CA ILE A 211 14.01 4.72 -7.45
C ILE A 211 15.21 4.28 -6.60
N ASP A 212 16.37 4.92 -6.76
CA ASP A 212 17.57 4.62 -5.94
C ASP A 212 17.33 4.94 -4.47
N GLN A 213 16.67 6.06 -4.17
CA GLN A 213 16.33 6.43 -2.80
C GLN A 213 15.32 5.47 -2.17
N LEU A 214 14.33 4.99 -2.94
CA LEU A 214 13.39 3.98 -2.48
C LEU A 214 14.09 2.63 -2.22
N CYS A 215 15.09 2.28 -3.02
CA CYS A 215 15.93 1.10 -2.79
C CYS A 215 16.73 1.24 -1.49
N GLU A 216 17.31 2.41 -1.22
CA GLU A 216 18.04 2.68 0.02
C GLU A 216 17.15 2.62 1.26
N ASP A 217 15.93 3.14 1.17
CA ASP A 217 14.93 3.05 2.24
C ASP A 217 14.55 1.60 2.53
N PHE A 218 14.26 0.83 1.49
CA PHE A 218 13.95 -0.59 1.64
C PHE A 218 15.12 -1.34 2.29
N ALA A 219 16.35 -1.10 1.84
CA ALA A 219 17.56 -1.69 2.42
C ALA A 219 17.69 -1.34 3.91
N PHE A 220 17.45 -0.07 4.29
CA PHE A 220 17.41 0.34 5.69
C PHE A 220 16.35 -0.43 6.49
N ILE A 221 15.12 -0.52 5.99
CA ILE A 221 13.99 -1.16 6.69
C ILE A 221 14.24 -2.66 6.89
N LEU A 222 14.72 -3.35 5.85
CA LEU A 222 15.04 -4.78 5.93
C LEU A 222 16.20 -5.04 6.91
N THR A 223 17.24 -4.21 6.91
CA THR A 223 18.33 -4.30 7.90
C THR A 223 17.84 -4.07 9.31
N ARG A 224 16.94 -3.10 9.53
CA ARG A 224 16.33 -2.85 10.85
C ARG A 224 15.49 -4.03 11.33
N PHE A 225 14.68 -4.61 10.44
CA PHE A 225 13.91 -5.81 10.76
C PHE A 225 14.83 -6.96 11.16
N MET A 226 15.91 -7.20 10.41
CA MET A 226 16.88 -8.25 10.72
C MET A 226 17.58 -8.05 12.05
N GLN A 227 18.02 -6.84 12.35
CA GLN A 227 18.61 -6.50 13.65
C GLN A 227 17.63 -6.77 14.81
N TRP A 228 16.37 -6.39 14.64
CA TRP A 228 15.33 -6.67 15.61
C TRP A 228 15.10 -8.18 15.76
N PHE A 229 14.95 -8.91 14.65
CA PHE A 229 14.70 -10.35 14.64
C PHE A 229 15.82 -11.12 15.37
N SER A 230 17.08 -10.83 15.04
CA SER A 230 18.23 -11.45 15.71
C SER A 230 18.28 -11.15 17.22
N ARG A 231 17.83 -9.97 17.65
CA ARG A 231 17.71 -9.63 19.08
C ARG A 231 16.62 -10.45 19.76
N GLN A 232 15.46 -10.63 19.12
CA GLN A 232 14.39 -11.45 19.69
C GLN A 232 14.77 -12.93 19.81
N CYS A 233 15.62 -13.42 18.90
CA CYS A 233 16.10 -14.79 18.92
C CYS A 233 17.45 -14.96 19.66
N SER A 234 17.90 -13.98 20.45
CA SER A 234 19.20 -14.04 21.16
C SER A 234 19.20 -15.15 22.22
N GLY A 235 19.55 -16.36 21.81
CA GLY A 235 19.51 -17.58 22.64
C GLY A 235 19.07 -18.84 21.87
N SER A 236 18.49 -18.70 20.67
CA SER A 236 18.08 -19.80 19.78
C SER A 236 18.72 -19.67 18.40
N LYS A 237 18.99 -20.78 17.69
CA LYS A 237 19.61 -20.75 16.35
C LYS A 237 18.55 -20.60 15.24
N ARG A 238 17.53 -19.79 15.49
CA ARG A 238 16.41 -19.62 14.56
C ARG A 238 16.88 -18.96 13.27
N LYS A 239 16.51 -19.58 12.15
CA LYS A 239 16.73 -19.05 10.80
C LYS A 239 15.47 -18.33 10.34
N VAL A 240 15.64 -17.31 9.50
CA VAL A 240 14.52 -16.61 8.84
C VAL A 240 14.75 -16.58 7.33
N HIS A 241 13.71 -16.85 6.57
CA HIS A 241 13.70 -16.77 5.11
C HIS A 241 12.69 -15.72 4.65
N PHE A 242 13.14 -14.86 3.73
CA PHE A 242 12.34 -13.80 3.13
C PHE A 242 11.84 -14.17 1.75
N TYR A 243 10.57 -13.91 1.51
CA TYR A 243 10.02 -13.81 0.16
C TYR A 243 9.58 -12.37 -0.04
N LEU A 244 10.27 -11.65 -0.94
CA LEU A 244 9.95 -10.26 -1.21
C LEU A 244 8.71 -10.21 -2.10
N VAL A 245 7.74 -9.37 -1.77
CA VAL A 245 6.47 -9.26 -2.51
C VAL A 245 6.26 -7.79 -2.88
N GLY A 246 6.36 -7.47 -4.17
CA GLY A 246 6.21 -6.09 -4.64
C GLY A 246 4.97 -5.91 -5.48
N HIS A 247 4.18 -4.87 -5.19
CA HIS A 247 3.08 -4.44 -6.05
C HIS A 247 3.50 -3.23 -6.90
N SER A 248 3.31 -3.29 -8.23
CA SER A 248 3.62 -2.19 -9.15
C SER A 248 5.02 -1.59 -8.87
N LEU A 249 5.14 -0.29 -8.58
CA LEU A 249 6.40 0.38 -8.18
C LEU A 249 7.21 -0.40 -7.13
N GLY A 250 6.54 -1.00 -6.13
CA GLY A 250 7.22 -1.76 -5.09
C GLY A 250 7.98 -2.98 -5.62
N GLY A 251 7.49 -3.64 -6.66
CA GLY A 251 8.26 -4.74 -7.27
C GLY A 251 9.42 -4.25 -8.13
N SER A 252 9.33 -3.07 -8.74
CA SER A 252 10.48 -2.44 -9.41
C SER A 252 11.60 -2.13 -8.41
N VAL A 253 11.26 -1.57 -7.24
CA VAL A 253 12.22 -1.32 -6.15
C VAL A 253 12.89 -2.63 -5.71
N LEU A 254 12.10 -3.65 -5.39
CA LEU A 254 12.64 -4.93 -4.91
C LEU A 254 13.49 -5.64 -5.97
N THR A 255 13.10 -5.56 -7.24
CA THR A 255 13.89 -6.12 -8.36
C THR A 255 15.25 -5.44 -8.46
N LYS A 256 15.28 -4.11 -8.41
CA LYS A 256 16.52 -3.33 -8.49
C LYS A 256 17.45 -3.61 -7.30
N VAL A 257 16.91 -3.67 -6.09
CA VAL A 257 17.67 -4.04 -4.87
C VAL A 257 18.34 -5.41 -5.04
N LEU A 258 17.63 -6.41 -5.57
CA LEU A 258 18.17 -7.76 -5.74
C LEU A 258 19.15 -7.87 -6.91
N TYR A 259 18.88 -7.20 -8.03
CA TYR A 259 19.62 -7.36 -9.28
C TYR A 259 20.89 -6.49 -9.35
N GLU A 260 20.74 -5.19 -9.10
CA GLU A 260 21.87 -4.26 -9.31
C GLU A 260 22.86 -4.30 -8.15
N GLN A 261 22.35 -4.47 -6.93
CA GLN A 261 23.14 -4.47 -5.69
C GLN A 261 24.20 -3.36 -5.69
N ASP A 262 23.75 -2.12 -5.91
CA ASP A 262 24.63 -0.94 -5.87
C ASP A 262 25.47 -0.90 -4.58
N LYS A 263 26.63 -0.23 -4.62
CA LYS A 263 27.52 -0.04 -3.45
C LYS A 263 26.78 0.46 -2.21
N ASN A 264 25.82 1.38 -2.35
CA ASN A 264 25.04 1.89 -1.22
C ASN A 264 24.13 0.81 -0.62
N ILE A 265 23.52 -0.01 -1.47
CA ILE A 265 22.68 -1.13 -1.04
C ILE A 265 23.51 -2.21 -0.36
N LYS A 266 24.66 -2.61 -0.93
CA LYS A 266 25.59 -3.58 -0.32
C LYS A 266 26.19 -3.10 1.00
N LYS A 267 26.37 -1.79 1.16
CA LYS A 267 26.82 -1.21 2.43
C LYS A 267 25.77 -1.39 3.54
N ARG A 268 24.48 -1.38 3.20
CA ARG A 268 23.37 -1.49 4.16
C ARG A 268 22.91 -2.94 4.38
N LEU A 269 22.82 -3.73 3.31
CA LEU A 269 22.41 -5.13 3.33
C LEU A 269 23.64 -6.02 3.27
N SER A 270 23.93 -6.74 4.35
CA SER A 270 25.00 -7.72 4.37
C SER A 270 24.67 -8.92 3.49
N ASP A 271 25.71 -9.63 3.03
CA ASP A 271 25.56 -10.87 2.26
C ASP A 271 24.72 -11.92 3.01
N GLU A 272 24.76 -11.92 4.34
CA GLU A 272 23.94 -12.78 5.19
C GLU A 272 22.44 -12.48 5.05
N ILE A 273 22.04 -11.20 5.01
CA ILE A 273 20.64 -10.82 4.81
C ILE A 273 20.17 -11.24 3.41
N PHE A 274 21.00 -11.04 2.38
CA PHE A 274 20.68 -11.48 1.03
C PHE A 274 20.55 -13.00 0.92
N GLN A 275 21.39 -13.76 1.62
CA GLN A 275 21.27 -15.23 1.67
C GLN A 275 19.95 -15.68 2.28
N ASN A 276 19.32 -14.88 3.15
CA ASN A 276 18.00 -15.17 3.70
C ASN A 276 16.85 -14.88 2.71
N VAL A 277 17.08 -14.13 1.62
CA VAL A 277 16.07 -13.92 0.58
C VAL A 277 15.98 -15.13 -0.34
N LYS A 278 14.80 -15.76 -0.40
CA LYS A 278 14.54 -17.01 -1.14
C LYS A 278 13.68 -16.83 -2.38
N GLY A 279 13.06 -15.67 -2.55
CA GLY A 279 12.27 -15.39 -3.74
C GLY A 279 11.76 -13.96 -3.83
N LEU A 280 11.34 -13.61 -5.05
CA LEU A 280 10.69 -12.35 -5.39
C LEU A 280 9.34 -12.66 -6.06
N VAL A 281 8.28 -12.03 -5.58
CA VAL A 281 6.93 -12.08 -6.14
C VAL A 281 6.57 -10.68 -6.63
N MET A 282 6.23 -10.57 -7.91
CA MET A 282 5.82 -9.32 -8.53
C MET A 282 4.31 -9.37 -8.83
N ILE A 283 3.58 -8.41 -8.29
CA ILE A 283 2.13 -8.28 -8.44
C ILE A 283 1.85 -7.10 -9.36
N ASP A 284 1.15 -7.36 -10.46
CA ASP A 284 0.61 -6.35 -11.38
C ASP A 284 1.66 -5.40 -12.00
N ILE A 285 2.86 -5.94 -12.30
CA ILE A 285 3.91 -5.21 -13.04
C ILE A 285 3.94 -5.73 -14.47
N VAL A 286 3.53 -4.87 -15.40
CA VAL A 286 3.69 -5.10 -16.84
C VAL A 286 4.39 -3.89 -17.40
N GLU A 287 5.70 -3.96 -17.60
CA GLU A 287 6.55 -2.85 -18.03
C GLU A 287 5.99 -2.12 -19.26
N GLU A 288 5.71 -2.86 -20.35
CA GLU A 288 5.18 -2.29 -21.61
C GLU A 288 3.85 -1.55 -21.42
N THR A 289 2.98 -2.02 -20.53
CA THR A 289 1.68 -1.38 -20.29
C THR A 289 1.77 -0.30 -19.23
N ALA A 290 2.69 -0.41 -18.27
CA ALA A 290 2.97 0.62 -17.29
C ALA A 290 3.54 1.87 -17.98
N VAL A 291 4.48 1.71 -18.90
CA VAL A 291 5.02 2.83 -19.70
C VAL A 291 3.93 3.53 -20.51
N LYS A 292 3.03 2.78 -21.15
CA LYS A 292 1.90 3.36 -21.88
C LYS A 292 0.86 4.03 -20.98
N ALA A 293 0.58 3.44 -19.82
CA ALA A 293 -0.35 4.01 -18.85
C ALA A 293 0.21 5.24 -18.11
N LEU A 294 1.54 5.47 -18.14
CA LEU A 294 2.16 6.64 -17.53
C LEU A 294 1.83 7.94 -18.26
N GLY A 295 1.73 7.94 -19.60
CA GLY A 295 1.37 9.15 -20.36
C GLY A 295 0.04 9.74 -19.90
N SER A 296 -0.90 8.86 -19.60
CA SER A 296 -2.26 9.20 -19.21
C SER A 296 -2.46 9.30 -17.67
N MET A 297 -1.37 9.20 -16.89
CA MET A 297 -1.39 9.30 -15.43
C MET A 297 -1.79 10.71 -14.97
N ASN A 298 -1.37 11.75 -15.70
CA ASN A 298 -1.72 13.13 -15.34
C ASN A 298 -3.23 13.37 -15.41
N SER A 299 -3.90 12.83 -16.43
CA SER A 299 -5.36 12.92 -16.56
C SER A 299 -6.09 12.09 -15.52
N TYR A 300 -5.59 10.88 -15.21
CA TYR A 300 -6.08 10.12 -14.05
C TYR A 300 -5.98 10.93 -12.75
N LEU A 301 -4.81 11.49 -12.43
CA LEU A 301 -4.61 12.27 -11.20
C LEU A 301 -5.53 13.49 -11.13
N ARG A 302 -5.78 14.16 -12.27
CA ARG A 302 -6.74 15.27 -12.38
C ARG A 302 -8.20 14.83 -12.15
N SER A 303 -8.54 13.57 -12.43
CA SER A 303 -9.88 13.02 -12.20
C SER A 303 -10.15 12.66 -10.73
N VAL A 304 -9.10 12.48 -9.92
CA VAL A 304 -9.24 12.16 -8.49
C VAL A 304 -9.78 13.38 -7.74
N PRO A 305 -10.87 13.25 -6.96
CA PRO A 305 -11.39 14.36 -6.18
C PRO A 305 -10.32 14.91 -5.22
N PRO A 306 -10.07 16.23 -5.21
CA PRO A 306 -9.04 16.82 -4.36
C PRO A 306 -9.40 16.77 -2.86
N GLN A 307 -10.69 16.58 -2.55
CA GLN A 307 -11.19 16.48 -1.19
C GLN A 307 -12.44 15.60 -1.13
N PHE A 308 -12.65 14.99 0.03
CA PHE A 308 -13.84 14.19 0.33
C PHE A 308 -14.58 14.79 1.54
N ALA A 309 -15.90 14.72 1.54
CA ALA A 309 -16.72 15.25 2.64
C ALA A 309 -16.52 14.47 3.96
N SER A 310 -16.07 13.22 3.87
CA SER A 310 -15.77 12.33 5.00
C SER A 310 -14.88 11.16 4.54
N LEU A 311 -14.27 10.45 5.51
CA LEU A 311 -13.57 9.19 5.24
C LEU A 311 -14.47 8.17 4.54
N GLN A 312 -15.74 8.08 4.94
CA GLN A 312 -16.69 7.16 4.31
C GLN A 312 -16.90 7.48 2.84
N SER A 313 -17.04 8.76 2.48
CA SER A 313 -17.17 9.17 1.08
C SER A 313 -15.91 8.90 0.26
N ALA A 314 -14.71 8.98 0.87
CA ALA A 314 -13.47 8.58 0.20
C ALA A 314 -13.45 7.07 -0.08
N ILE A 315 -13.81 6.24 0.90
CA ILE A 315 -13.93 4.78 0.75
C ILE A 315 -14.94 4.45 -0.35
N ASP A 316 -16.12 5.07 -0.31
CA ASP A 316 -17.18 4.82 -1.29
C ASP A 316 -16.78 5.20 -2.70
N TRP A 317 -16.07 6.32 -2.88
CA TRP A 317 -15.57 6.73 -4.18
C TRP A 317 -14.56 5.72 -4.76
N HIS A 318 -13.60 5.24 -3.97
CA HIS A 318 -12.62 4.24 -4.42
C HIS A 318 -13.26 2.90 -4.79
N VAL A 319 -14.33 2.50 -4.07
CA VAL A 319 -15.08 1.29 -4.39
C VAL A 319 -15.94 1.48 -5.64
N LYS A 320 -16.62 2.63 -5.76
CA LYS A 320 -17.53 2.93 -6.88
C LYS A 320 -16.78 3.07 -8.21
N THR A 321 -15.58 3.65 -8.18
CA THR A 321 -14.72 3.79 -9.37
C THR A 321 -14.02 2.49 -9.75
N GLY A 322 -14.15 1.41 -8.97
CA GLY A 322 -13.51 0.13 -9.26
C GLY A 322 -11.99 0.11 -8.99
N LEU A 323 -11.42 1.20 -8.46
CA LEU A 323 -10.02 1.23 -8.04
C LEU A 323 -9.74 0.20 -6.94
N ILE A 324 -10.69 0.05 -6.00
CA ILE A 324 -10.67 -1.02 -4.99
C ILE A 324 -11.99 -1.77 -4.99
N HIS A 325 -11.99 -2.99 -5.53
CA HIS A 325 -13.19 -3.83 -5.60
C HIS A 325 -13.65 -4.36 -4.23
N ASN A 326 -12.70 -4.61 -3.32
CA ASN A 326 -13.00 -5.15 -2.00
C ASN A 326 -13.20 -4.02 -0.99
N ARG A 327 -14.46 -3.73 -0.65
CA ARG A 327 -14.82 -2.72 0.36
C ARG A 327 -14.10 -2.91 1.70
N LYS A 328 -13.97 -4.14 2.20
CA LYS A 328 -13.25 -4.40 3.47
C LYS A 328 -11.76 -4.08 3.37
N SER A 329 -11.19 -4.16 2.17
CA SER A 329 -9.82 -3.71 1.92
C SER A 329 -9.75 -2.18 1.90
N ALA A 330 -10.71 -1.53 1.25
CA ALA A 330 -10.77 -0.06 1.21
C ALA A 330 -10.95 0.56 2.61
N GLU A 331 -11.76 -0.06 3.47
CA GLU A 331 -12.01 0.40 4.84
C GLU A 331 -10.76 0.45 5.73
N ILE A 332 -9.74 -0.37 5.45
CA ILE A 332 -8.46 -0.35 6.18
C ILE A 332 -7.37 0.45 5.44
N SER A 333 -7.35 0.45 4.10
CA SER A 333 -6.26 1.05 3.33
C SER A 333 -6.46 2.53 2.99
N ILE A 334 -7.70 2.98 2.75
CA ILE A 334 -7.99 4.36 2.32
C ILE A 334 -7.82 5.40 3.44
N PRO A 335 -8.20 5.16 4.72
CA PRO A 335 -8.12 6.19 5.74
C PRO A 335 -6.73 6.81 5.94
N VAL A 336 -5.66 6.03 5.74
CA VAL A 336 -4.27 6.51 5.85
C VAL A 336 -3.77 7.24 4.60
N MET A 337 -4.55 7.23 3.51
CA MET A 337 -4.22 7.93 2.27
C MET A 337 -4.78 9.35 2.22
N VAL A 338 -5.57 9.75 3.21
CA VAL A 338 -6.23 11.06 3.25
C VAL A 338 -5.88 11.77 4.55
N THR A 339 -5.72 13.09 4.47
CA THR A 339 -5.44 13.94 5.64
C THR A 339 -6.65 14.81 5.96
N PRO A 340 -6.96 15.06 7.24
CA PRO A 340 -8.00 16.03 7.60
C PRO A 340 -7.68 17.42 7.05
N THR A 341 -8.65 18.04 6.37
CA THR A 341 -8.51 19.44 5.92
C THR A 341 -8.49 20.36 7.13
N ARG A 342 -7.48 21.25 7.24
CA ARG A 342 -7.47 22.32 8.24
C ARG A 342 -8.63 23.28 7.94
N VAL A 343 -9.70 23.23 8.73
CA VAL A 343 -10.76 24.25 8.69
C VAL A 343 -10.23 25.44 9.47
N PHE A 344 -9.79 26.49 8.78
CA PHE A 344 -9.55 27.77 9.44
C PHE A 344 -10.90 28.27 9.97
N PRO A 345 -11.03 28.58 11.27
CA PRO A 345 -12.24 29.20 11.77
C PRO A 345 -12.41 30.53 11.02
N SER A 346 -13.57 30.69 10.37
CA SER A 346 -13.98 31.96 9.77
C SER A 346 -13.96 33.02 10.87
N CYS A 347 -13.07 34.01 10.74
CA CYS A 347 -13.05 35.18 11.64
C CYS A 347 -14.33 36.00 11.52
#